data_AF-A0A123SH62-F1
#
_entry.id   AF-A0A123SH62-F1
#
_cell.length_a   1.000
_cell.length_b   1.000
_cell.length_c   1.000
_cell.angle_alpha   90.00
_cell.angle_beta   90.00
_cell.angle_gamma   90.00
#
_symmetry.space_group_name_H-M   'P 1'
#
loop_
_entity.id
_entity.type
_entity.pdbx_description
1 polymer ?
#
loop_
_entity_poly.entity_id
_entity_poly.type
_entity_poly.pdbx_seq_one_letter_code
_entity_poly.pdbx_strand_id
1 'polypeptide(L)'
;MTKVGILLVSHSKNLAQGIIDLVSEVAKDILITYCGGLEDGSIGTSFEIVQERIEANSADTLLAFFDLGSARMNMELAADFTDKQILIQTVPVVEGCYTAAALLQAGADLETILEQLQELEIKK
;
A
#
# COMPACT_ATOMS: atom_id res chain seq x y z
N MET A 1 -10.14 -2.89 -18.41
CA MET A 1 -8.89 -3.21 -17.70
C MET A 1 -9.11 -2.83 -16.25
N THR A 2 -8.89 -3.76 -15.32
CA THR A 2 -9.00 -3.51 -13.89
C THR A 2 -8.00 -2.43 -13.50
N LYS A 3 -8.44 -1.38 -12.80
CA LYS A 3 -7.50 -0.34 -12.33
C LYS A 3 -6.74 -0.88 -11.13
N VAL A 4 -5.41 -0.82 -11.20
CA VAL A 4 -4.52 -1.17 -10.09
C VAL A 4 -4.06 0.11 -9.39
N GLY A 5 -4.13 0.12 -8.07
CA GLY A 5 -3.65 1.21 -7.21
C GLY A 5 -2.73 0.70 -6.10
N ILE A 6 -2.20 1.63 -5.32
CA ILE A 6 -1.35 1.35 -4.17
C ILE A 6 -2.04 1.80 -2.88
N LEU A 7 -1.99 0.95 -1.86
CA LEU A 7 -2.29 1.27 -0.47
C LEU A 7 -1.01 1.15 0.36
N LEU A 8 -0.65 2.19 1.11
CA LEU A 8 0.46 2.15 2.07
C LEU A 8 -0.07 2.34 3.50
N VAL A 9 0.24 1.40 4.40
CA VAL A 9 -0.15 1.45 5.81
C VAL A 9 1.10 1.41 6.70
N SER A 10 1.28 2.41 7.56
CA SER A 10 2.38 2.42 8.52
C SER A 10 1.89 2.77 9.92
N HIS A 11 2.63 2.35 10.94
CA HIS A 11 2.44 2.83 12.29
C HIS A 11 2.83 4.31 12.46
N SER A 12 3.65 4.84 11.55
CA SER A 12 4.18 6.21 11.64
C SER A 12 3.66 7.07 10.50
N LYS A 13 2.99 8.17 10.86
CA LYS A 13 2.60 9.22 9.91
C LYS A 13 3.78 9.72 9.08
N ASN A 14 4.92 9.96 9.72
CA ASN A 14 6.10 10.50 9.06
C ASN A 14 6.74 9.49 8.10
N LEU A 15 6.70 8.21 8.45
CA LEU A 15 7.21 7.16 7.55
C LEU A 15 6.30 7.02 6.32
N ALA A 16 4.98 6.94 6.53
CA ALA A 16 4.04 6.86 5.41
C ALA A 16 4.18 8.05 4.47
N GLN A 17 4.20 9.29 5.01
CA GLN A 17 4.40 10.50 4.23
C GLN A 17 5.73 10.47 3.46
N GLY A 18 6.84 10.16 4.13
CA GLY A 18 8.17 10.16 3.50
C GLY A 18 8.29 9.13 2.37
N ILE A 19 7.65 7.97 2.49
CA ILE A 19 7.59 6.98 1.40
C ILE A 19 6.80 7.55 0.22
N ILE A 20 5.64 8.18 0.46
CA ILE A 20 4.83 8.78 -0.60
C ILE A 20 5.55 9.96 -1.26
N ASP A 21 6.26 10.79 -0.51
CA ASP A 21 7.08 11.87 -1.05
C ASP A 21 8.14 11.32 -2.01
N LEU A 22 8.83 10.24 -1.62
CA LEU A 22 9.82 9.57 -2.47
C LEU A 22 9.18 8.94 -3.71
N VAL A 23 8.05 8.25 -3.56
CA VAL A 23 7.32 7.61 -4.67
C VAL A 23 6.83 8.66 -5.67
N SER A 24 6.40 9.83 -5.21
CA SER A 24 5.85 10.90 -6.06
C SER A 24 6.89 11.51 -7.01
N GLU A 25 8.19 11.35 -6.73
CA GLU A 25 9.26 11.77 -7.63
C GLU A 25 9.31 10.92 -8.91
N VAL A 26 8.82 9.67 -8.86
CA VAL A 26 8.87 8.73 -9.99
C VAL A 26 7.50 8.33 -10.54
N ALA A 27 6.44 8.45 -9.75
CA ALA A 27 5.09 8.02 -10.12
C ALA A 27 4.06 9.12 -9.80
N LYS A 28 3.58 9.82 -10.84
CA LYS A 28 2.70 11.01 -10.74
C LYS A 28 1.26 10.74 -11.14
N ASP A 29 1.02 9.70 -11.94
CA ASP A 29 -0.28 9.42 -12.58
C ASP A 29 -0.94 8.14 -12.06
N ILE A 30 -0.44 7.59 -10.95
CA ILE A 30 -0.96 6.36 -10.33
C ILE A 30 -1.86 6.67 -9.13
N LEU A 31 -2.78 5.74 -8.84
CA LEU A 31 -3.73 5.87 -7.74
C LEU A 31 -3.10 5.41 -6.43
N ILE A 32 -2.73 6.34 -5.57
CA ILE A 32 -2.12 6.03 -4.27
C ILE A 32 -2.97 6.58 -3.14
N THR A 33 -3.20 5.74 -2.14
CA THR A 33 -3.75 6.12 -0.83
C THR A 33 -2.82 5.61 0.25
N TYR A 34 -2.70 6.37 1.34
CA TYR A 34 -1.85 5.98 2.46
C TYR A 34 -2.41 6.43 3.79
N CYS A 35 -2.03 5.73 4.85
CA CYS A 35 -2.21 6.17 6.21
C CYS A 35 -0.97 5.82 7.05
N GLY A 36 -0.77 6.62 8.10
CA GLY A 36 0.04 6.15 9.20
C GLY A 36 -0.16 6.91 10.49
N GLY A 37 0.01 6.19 11.60
CA GLY A 37 -0.39 6.65 12.92
C GLY A 37 -1.90 6.54 13.17
N LEU A 38 -2.30 6.81 14.40
CA LEU A 38 -3.71 6.91 14.81
C LEU A 38 -4.24 8.35 14.60
N GLU A 39 -5.55 8.56 14.84
CA GLU A 39 -6.20 9.87 14.66
C GLU A 39 -5.58 11.00 15.49
N ASP A 40 -5.09 10.66 16.69
CA ASP A 40 -4.40 11.60 17.58
C ASP A 40 -2.93 11.86 17.18
N GLY A 41 -2.46 11.24 16.09
CA GLY A 41 -1.10 11.34 15.57
C GLY A 41 -0.08 10.42 16.27
N SER A 42 -0.50 9.60 17.23
CA SER A 42 0.37 8.63 17.90
C SER A 42 0.76 7.46 16.98
N ILE A 43 1.81 6.72 17.36
CA ILE A 43 2.28 5.54 16.61
C ILE A 43 1.27 4.40 16.75
N GLY A 44 0.76 3.90 15.63
CA GLY A 44 -0.25 2.85 15.60
C GLY A 44 -0.93 2.70 14.25
N THR A 45 -1.78 1.69 14.14
CA THR A 45 -2.68 1.48 12.99
C THR A 45 -4.06 1.11 13.50
N SER A 46 -5.11 1.51 12.79
CA SER A 46 -6.50 1.14 13.10
C SER A 46 -7.21 0.59 11.86
N PHE A 47 -8.16 -0.31 12.11
CA PHE A 47 -9.03 -0.86 11.07
C PHE A 47 -9.80 0.26 10.34
N GLU A 48 -10.36 1.21 11.09
CA GLU A 48 -11.23 2.26 10.57
C GLU A 48 -10.49 3.15 9.56
N ILE A 49 -9.25 3.56 9.88
CA ILE A 49 -8.44 4.40 8.99
C ILE A 49 -8.01 3.61 7.75
N VAL A 50 -7.65 2.34 7.91
CA VAL A 50 -7.26 1.48 6.77
C VAL A 50 -8.44 1.28 5.84
N GLN A 51 -9.64 1.01 6.38
CA GLN A 51 -10.87 0.85 5.61
C GLN A 51 -11.21 2.15 4.85
N GLU A 52 -11.12 3.32 5.50
CA GLU A 52 -11.33 4.61 4.83
C GLU A 52 -10.38 4.80 3.65
N ARG A 53 -9.09 4.45 3.81
CA ARG A 53 -8.09 4.57 2.74
C ARG A 53 -8.31 3.60 1.60
N ILE A 54 -8.72 2.37 1.88
CA ILE A 54 -9.14 1.42 0.85
C ILE A 54 -10.28 2.01 0.02
N GLU A 55 -11.32 2.53 0.68
CA GLU A 55 -12.51 3.05 -0.01
C GLU A 55 -12.21 4.33 -0.81
N ALA A 56 -11.35 5.20 -0.29
CA ALA A 56 -10.91 6.42 -0.98
C ALA A 56 -10.13 6.15 -2.28
N ASN A 57 -9.50 4.98 -2.43
CA ASN A 57 -8.74 4.65 -3.63
C ASN A 57 -9.67 4.20 -4.76
N SER A 58 -9.70 4.91 -5.90
CA SER A 58 -10.62 4.57 -7.00
C SER A 58 -10.26 3.32 -7.83
N ALA A 59 -9.20 2.60 -7.46
CA ALA A 59 -8.80 1.35 -8.09
C ALA A 59 -9.62 0.15 -7.57
N ASP A 60 -9.83 -0.84 -8.43
CA ASP A 60 -10.55 -2.08 -8.09
C ASP A 60 -9.63 -3.13 -7.44
N THR A 61 -8.32 -3.05 -7.75
CA THR A 61 -7.28 -3.89 -7.16
C THR A 61 -6.22 -3.00 -6.49
N LEU A 62 -5.88 -3.29 -5.23
CA LEU A 62 -4.86 -2.55 -4.48
C LEU A 62 -3.67 -3.43 -4.13
N LEU A 63 -2.48 -3.02 -4.55
CA LEU A 63 -1.22 -3.52 -3.99
C LEU A 63 -0.99 -2.85 -2.64
N ALA A 64 -1.11 -3.63 -1.56
CA ALA A 64 -1.09 -3.11 -0.20
C ALA A 64 0.25 -3.39 0.49
N PHE A 65 0.92 -2.34 0.95
CA PHE A 65 2.23 -2.38 1.60
C PHE A 65 2.11 -1.96 3.06
N PHE A 66 2.91 -2.60 3.92
CA PHE A 66 2.89 -2.34 5.36
C PHE A 66 4.27 -2.40 5.98
N ASP A 67 4.46 -1.74 7.13
CA ASP A 67 5.72 -1.80 7.86
C ASP A 67 5.85 -3.06 8.73
N LEU A 68 4.96 -3.27 9.70
CA LEU A 68 5.01 -4.31 10.74
C LEU A 68 3.71 -5.13 10.81
N GLY A 69 3.78 -6.33 11.39
CA GLY A 69 2.70 -7.34 11.36
C GLY A 69 1.31 -6.87 11.84
N SER A 70 1.21 -5.98 12.83
CA SER A 70 -0.09 -5.43 13.28
C SER A 70 -0.79 -4.59 12.21
N ALA A 71 -0.04 -3.90 11.33
CA ALA A 71 -0.62 -3.19 10.20
C ALA A 71 -1.22 -4.17 9.18
N ARG A 72 -0.57 -5.32 8.97
CA ARG A 72 -1.11 -6.41 8.15
C ARG A 72 -2.43 -6.95 8.69
N MET A 73 -2.54 -7.18 10.00
CA MET A 73 -3.79 -7.65 10.61
C MET A 73 -4.97 -6.70 10.33
N ASN A 74 -4.74 -5.38 10.43
CA ASN A 74 -5.77 -4.39 10.12
C ASN A 74 -6.15 -4.38 8.63
N MET A 75 -5.19 -4.59 7.72
CA MET A 75 -5.47 -4.71 6.29
C MET A 75 -6.21 -6.00 5.93
N GLU A 76 -5.84 -7.12 6.53
CA GLU A 76 -6.55 -8.40 6.35
C GLU A 76 -8.00 -8.27 6.82
N LEU A 77 -8.22 -7.68 8.00
CA LEU A 77 -9.57 -7.42 8.49
C LEU A 77 -10.34 -6.46 7.56
N ALA A 78 -9.72 -5.36 7.12
CA ALA A 78 -10.37 -4.40 6.22
C ALA A 78 -10.71 -5.00 4.83
N ALA A 79 -9.90 -5.95 4.36
CA ALA A 79 -10.17 -6.67 3.11
C ALA A 79 -11.47 -7.49 3.14
N ASP A 80 -11.91 -7.93 4.32
CA ASP A 80 -13.19 -8.65 4.49
C ASP A 80 -14.43 -7.75 4.32
N PHE A 81 -14.27 -6.42 4.31
CA PHE A 81 -15.37 -5.44 4.28
C PHE A 81 -15.42 -4.60 3.00
N THR A 82 -14.71 -5.00 1.95
CA THR A 82 -14.68 -4.31 0.65
C THR A 82 -14.86 -5.31 -0.50
N ASP A 83 -15.44 -4.86 -1.61
CA ASP A 83 -15.50 -5.66 -2.85
C ASP A 83 -14.20 -5.55 -3.67
N LYS A 84 -13.26 -4.69 -3.25
CA LYS A 84 -11.96 -4.50 -3.91
C LYS A 84 -11.03 -5.66 -3.65
N GLN A 85 -10.19 -5.98 -4.63
CA GLN A 85 -9.16 -7.00 -4.46
C GLN A 85 -7.94 -6.40 -3.75
N ILE A 86 -7.69 -6.81 -2.50
CA ILE A 86 -6.53 -6.36 -1.73
C ILE A 86 -5.40 -7.40 -1.80
N LEU A 87 -4.28 -7.02 -2.41
CA LEU A 87 -3.09 -7.86 -2.56
C LEU A 87 -2.01 -7.41 -1.58
N ILE A 88 -1.98 -8.02 -0.39
CA ILE A 88 -1.04 -7.66 0.68
C ILE A 88 0.36 -8.20 0.38
N GLN A 89 1.34 -7.30 0.29
CA GLN A 89 2.72 -7.60 -0.10
C GLN A 89 3.63 -7.69 1.12
N THR A 90 4.26 -8.85 1.34
CA THR A 90 5.19 -9.07 2.46
C THR A 90 6.63 -8.76 2.04
N VAL A 91 6.89 -7.48 1.79
CA VAL A 91 8.17 -6.93 1.26
C VAL A 91 8.66 -5.77 2.14
N PRO A 92 9.95 -5.37 2.08
CA PRO A 92 10.39 -4.12 2.69
C PRO A 92 9.52 -2.95 2.22
N VAL A 93 8.99 -2.18 3.17
CA VAL A 93 7.87 -1.27 2.89
C VAL A 93 8.24 -0.14 1.93
N VAL A 94 9.48 0.37 2.03
CA VAL A 94 9.96 1.47 1.18
C VAL A 94 10.25 0.93 -0.21
N GLU A 95 11.08 -0.11 -0.30
CA GLU A 95 11.59 -0.67 -1.53
C GLU A 95 10.49 -1.32 -2.36
N GLY A 96 9.58 -2.05 -1.71
CA GLY A 96 8.43 -2.69 -2.36
C GLY A 96 7.43 -1.67 -2.89
N CYS A 97 7.04 -0.69 -2.07
CA CYS A 97 6.11 0.36 -2.49
C CYS A 97 6.68 1.18 -3.66
N TYR A 98 7.97 1.54 -3.58
CA TYR A 98 8.66 2.27 -4.65
C TYR A 98 8.75 1.46 -5.95
N THR A 99 9.13 0.18 -5.86
CA THR A 99 9.22 -0.71 -7.03
C THR A 99 7.89 -0.84 -7.73
N ALA A 100 6.82 -1.13 -6.99
CA ALA A 100 5.47 -1.25 -7.56
C ALA A 100 4.99 0.07 -8.18
N ALA A 101 5.23 1.20 -7.52
CA ALA A 101 4.82 2.50 -8.03
C ALA A 101 5.52 2.87 -9.34
N ALA A 102 6.84 2.67 -9.41
CA ALA A 102 7.61 2.94 -10.61
C ALA A 102 7.16 2.06 -11.80
N LEU A 103 6.90 0.78 -11.55
CA LEU A 103 6.42 -0.16 -12.57
C LEU A 103 4.99 0.18 -13.02
N LEU A 104 4.08 0.52 -12.10
CA LEU A 104 2.73 0.96 -12.44
C LEU A 104 2.76 2.24 -13.30
N GLN A 105 3.58 3.22 -12.96
CA GLN A 105 3.73 4.45 -13.76
C GLN A 105 4.26 4.13 -15.16
N ALA A 106 5.18 3.16 -15.27
CA ALA A 106 5.73 2.72 -16.56
C ALA A 106 4.73 1.90 -17.40
N GLY A 107 3.56 1.57 -16.85
CA GLY A 107 2.53 0.79 -17.53
C GLY A 107 2.79 -0.71 -17.55
N ALA A 108 3.60 -1.23 -16.63
CA ALA A 108 3.76 -2.67 -16.45
C ALA A 108 2.42 -3.31 -16.01
N ASP A 109 2.18 -4.54 -16.45
CA ASP A 109 1.01 -5.28 -16.01
C ASP A 109 1.17 -5.81 -14.58
N LEU A 110 0.04 -6.23 -13.98
CA LEU A 110 -0.01 -6.69 -12.60
C LEU A 110 0.87 -7.93 -12.36
N GLU A 111 0.95 -8.84 -13.34
CA GLU A 111 1.75 -10.06 -13.25
C GLU A 111 3.24 -9.70 -13.13
N THR A 112 3.75 -8.86 -14.04
CA THR A 112 5.14 -8.37 -14.00
C THR A 112 5.46 -7.68 -12.68
N ILE A 113 4.54 -6.86 -12.15
CA ILE A 113 4.75 -6.18 -10.86
C ILE A 113 4.85 -7.20 -9.73
N LEU A 114 3.97 -8.20 -9.69
CA LEU A 114 3.97 -9.22 -8.65
C LEU A 114 5.22 -10.10 -8.71
N GLU A 115 5.72 -10.44 -9.90
CA GLU A 115 7.00 -11.14 -10.08
C GLU A 115 8.16 -10.33 -9.49
N GLN A 116 8.24 -9.03 -9.78
CA GLN A 116 9.28 -8.17 -9.23
C GLN A 116 9.18 -7.99 -7.71
N LEU A 117 7.97 -7.93 -7.17
CA LEU A 117 7.76 -7.88 -5.72
C LEU A 117 8.13 -9.19 -5.02
N GLN A 118 7.96 -10.33 -5.70
CA GLN A 118 8.34 -11.64 -5.16
C GLN A 118 9.85 -11.74 -4.90
N GLU A 119 10.68 -11.10 -5.73
CA GLU A 119 12.13 -11.03 -5.51
C GLU A 119 12.51 -10.26 -4.24
N LEU A 120 11.61 -9.41 -3.73
CA LEU A 120 11.78 -8.61 -2.51
C LEU A 120 11.12 -9.23 -1.28
N GLU A 121 10.59 -10.45 -1.37
CA GLU A 121 9.85 -11.06 -0.26
C GLU A 121 10.72 -11.25 0.99
N ILE A 122 10.17 -10.87 2.15
CA ILE A 122 10.82 -11.04 3.44
C ILE A 122 9.86 -11.66 4.45
N LYS A 123 10.40 -12.22 5.53
CA LYS A 123 9.59 -12.64 6.67
C LYS A 123 9.31 -11.43 7.57
N LYS A 124 8.04 -11.13 7.80
CA LYS A 124 7.56 -10.10 8.74
C LYS A 124 6.82 -10.70 9.91
#